data_AF-A0A3M8W0V4-F1
#
_entry.id   AF-A0A3M8W0V4-F1
#
_cell.length_a   1.000
_cell.length_b   1.000
_cell.length_c   1.000
_cell.angle_alpha   90.00
_cell.angle_beta   90.00
_cell.angle_gamma   90.00
#
_symmetry.space_group_name_H-M   'P 1'
#
loop_
_entity.id
_entity.type
_entity.pdbx_description
1 polymer ?
#
loop_
_entity_poly.entity_id
_entity_poly.type
_entity_poly.pdbx_seq_one_letter_code
_entity_poly.pdbx_strand_id
1 'polypeptide(L)' 'MSRAWRKSSYSAGTQGNECVELAATGGAICLRESDDPRVVLTTTPPPLAAFIRAAKAGEFDGLTE' A
#
# COMPACT_ATOMS: atom_id res chain seq x y z
N MET A 1 18.75 1.64 -8.73
CA MET A 1 18.51 0.57 -7.74
C MET A 1 17.01 0.32 -7.69
N SER A 2 16.54 -0.86 -8.07
CA SER A 2 15.12 -1.21 -8.01
C SER A 2 14.73 -1.52 -6.57
N ARG A 3 13.60 -0.97 -6.12
CA ARG A 3 12.97 -1.36 -4.86
C ARG A 3 12.34 -2.73 -5.04
N ALA A 4 12.46 -3.61 -4.05
CA ALA A 4 11.81 -4.92 -4.05
C ALA A 4 10.32 -4.77 -3.67
N TRP A 5 9.49 -4.39 -4.66
CA TRP A 5 8.05 -4.24 -4.49
C TRP A 5 7.37 -5.59 -4.27
N ARG A 6 6.43 -5.61 -3.32
CA ARG A 6 5.65 -6.78 -2.95
C ARG A 6 4.17 -6.46 -3.06
N LYS A 7 3.45 -7.28 -3.82
CA LYS A 7 1.98 -7.31 -3.88
C LYS A 7 1.41 -8.29 -2.87
N SER A 8 0.15 -8.09 -2.51
CA SER A 8 -0.62 -9.09 -1.76
C SER A 8 -0.89 -10.32 -2.62
N SER A 9 -0.98 -11.50 -2.00
CA SER A 9 -1.46 -12.71 -2.68
C SER A 9 -2.94 -12.61 -3.07
N TYR A 10 -3.70 -11.75 -2.41
CA TYR A 10 -5.10 -11.47 -2.73
C TYR A 10 -5.26 -10.64 -4.01
N SER A 11 -4.18 -10.05 -4.51
CA SER A 11 -4.13 -9.36 -5.81
C SER A 11 -4.09 -10.34 -6.99
N ALA A 12 -4.06 -11.65 -6.74
CA ALA A 12 -4.11 -12.67 -7.78
C ALA A 12 -5.56 -12.91 -8.23
N GLY A 13 -5.83 -12.78 -9.53
CA GLY A 13 -7.14 -13.10 -10.11
C GLY A 13 -8.14 -11.93 -10.17
N THR A 14 -7.79 -10.75 -9.64
CA THR A 14 -8.55 -9.52 -9.90
C THR A 14 -8.22 -9.02 -11.31
N GLN A 15 -9.24 -8.90 -12.16
CA GLN A 15 -9.08 -8.27 -13.48
C GLN A 15 -9.02 -6.75 -13.26
N GLY A 16 -7.86 -6.25 -12.85
CA GLY A 16 -7.68 -4.84 -12.48
C GLY A 16 -6.26 -4.54 -12.00
N ASN A 17 -5.89 -3.26 -12.04
CA ASN A 17 -4.56 -2.76 -11.66
C ASN A 17 -4.62 -1.85 -10.42
N GLU A 18 -5.59 -2.10 -9.54
CA GLU A 18 -5.95 -1.34 -8.34
C GLU A 18 -5.30 -1.89 -7.04
N CYS A 19 -4.10 -2.46 -7.18
CA CYS A 19 -3.40 -3.10 -6.06
C CYS A 19 -2.41 -2.14 -5.39
N VAL A 20 -2.39 -2.15 -4.06
CA VAL A 20 -1.34 -1.47 -3.29
C VAL A 20 -0.11 -2.37 -3.18
N GLU A 21 1.06 -1.83 -3.53
CA GLU A 21 2.36 -2.49 -3.44
C GLU A 21 3.23 -1.83 -2.37
N LEU A 22 4.02 -2.65 -1.65
CA LEU A 22 4.91 -2.16 -0.59
C LEU A 22 6.37 -2.53 -0.85
N ALA A 23 7.29 -1.65 -0.46
CA ALA A 23 8.72 -1.93 -0.45
C ALA A 23 9.39 -1.39 0.82
N ALA A 24 10.24 -2.20 1.47
CA ALA A 24 11.07 -1.75 2.57
C ALA A 24 12.33 -1.06 2.03
N THR A 25 12.75 0.05 2.64
CA THR A 25 13.95 0.79 2.24
C THR A 25 14.60 1.47 3.45
N GLY A 26 15.69 0.90 3.97
CA GLY A 26 16.51 1.55 5.00
C GLY A 26 15.76 2.03 6.25
N GLY A 27 14.75 1.27 6.70
CA GLY A 27 13.91 1.61 7.86
C GLY A 27 12.61 2.34 7.51
N ALA A 28 12.45 2.79 6.27
CA ALA A 28 11.19 3.30 5.73
C ALA A 28 10.42 2.20 5.00
N ILE A 29 9.11 2.43 4.83
CA ILE A 29 8.23 1.67 3.95
C ILE A 29 7.72 2.62 2.86
N CYS A 30 7.75 2.17 1.62
CA CYS A 30 7.16 2.87 0.50
C CYS A 30 5.91 2.12 0.04
N LEU A 31 4.87 2.88 -0.31
CA LEU A 31 3.61 2.42 -0.84
C LEU A 31 3.39 3.06 -2.21
N ARG A 32 2.80 2.31 -3.12
CA ARG A 32 2.31 2.83 -4.40
C ARG A 32 1.11 2.02 -4.85
N GLU A 33 0.32 2.59 -5.73
CA GLU A 33 -0.69 1.86 -6.49
C GLU A 33 -0.05 1.26 -7.76
N SER A 34 -0.57 0.13 -8.21
CA SER A 34 -0.09 -0.51 -9.43
C SER A 34 -0.50 0.21 -10.72
N ASP A 35 -1.57 1.01 -10.73
CA ASP A 35 -2.03 1.75 -11.91
C ASP A 35 -1.31 3.10 -12.11
N ASP A 36 -0.89 3.78 -11.04
CA ASP A 36 0.02 4.92 -11.07
C ASP A 36 1.30 4.68 -10.23
N PRO A 37 2.21 3.81 -10.71
CA PRO A 37 3.39 3.38 -9.95
C PRO A 37 4.45 4.47 -9.74
N ARG A 38 4.21 5.68 -10.26
CA ARG A 38 5.09 6.85 -10.13
C ARG A 38 4.82 7.63 -8.85
N VAL A 39 3.60 7.55 -8.31
CA VAL A 39 3.25 8.20 -7.03
C VAL A 39 3.63 7.24 -5.91
N VAL A 40 4.64 7.64 -5.13
CA VAL A 40 5.18 6.82 -4.03
C VAL A 40 5.03 7.55 -2.72
N LEU A 41 4.19 7.02 -1.83
CA LEU A 41 4.10 7.48 -0.46
C LEU A 41 5.18 6.80 0.38
N THR A 42 5.94 7.57 1.17
CA THR A 42 6.96 7.04 2.07
C THR A 42 6.53 7.25 3.52
N THR A 43 6.62 6.21 4.32
CA THR A 43 6.24 6.19 5.73
C THR A 43 7.21 5.33 6.54
N THR A 44 6.93 5.17 7.84
CA THR A 44 7.65 4.25 8.73
C THR A 44 6.72 3.12 9.20
N PRO A 45 7.26 2.05 9.82
CA PRO A 45 6.42 0.95 10.28
C PRO A 45 5.29 1.33 11.26
N PRO A 46 5.49 2.22 12.27
CA PRO A 46 4.42 2.51 13.23
C PRO A 46 3.18 3.21 12.62
N PRO A 47 3.31 4.27 11.80
CA PRO A 47 2.16 4.87 11.13
C PRO A 47 1.46 3.91 10.16
N LEU A 48 2.22 3.10 9.41
CA LEU A 48 1.62 2.09 8.53
C LEU A 48 0.80 1.06 9.32
N ALA A 49 1.31 0.60 10.47
CA ALA A 49 0.57 -0.31 11.33
C ALA A 49 -0.71 0.32 11.90
N ALA A 50 -0.67 1.62 12.25
CA ALA A 50 -1.85 2.35 12.66
C ALA A 50 -2.89 2.46 11.53
N PHE A 51 -2.45 2.84 10.32
CA PHE A 51 -3.30 2.91 9.13
C PHE A 51 -3.99 1.58 8.82
N ILE A 52 -3.26 0.47 8.84
CA ILE A 52 -3.83 -0.86 8.58
C ILE A 52 -4.89 -1.23 9.63
N ARG A 53 -4.68 -0.86 10.91
CA ARG A 53 -5.68 -1.10 11.97
C ARG A 53 -6.94 -0.26 11.76
N ALA A 54 -6.79 1.01 11.44
CA ALA A 54 -7.91 1.90 11.14
C ALA A 54 -8.73 1.42 9.93
N ALA A 55 -8.05 1.03 8.85
CA ALA A 55 -8.71 0.46 7.67
C ALA A 55 -9.49 -0.82 7.99
N LYS A 56 -8.90 -1.73 8.79
CA LYS A 56 -9.60 -2.95 9.25
C LYS A 56 -10.78 -2.65 10.19
N ALA A 57 -10.75 -1.53 10.89
CA ALA A 57 -11.86 -1.09 11.73
C ALA A 57 -12.96 -0.36 10.93
N GLY A 58 -12.79 -0.21 9.61
CA GLY A 58 -13.75 0.48 8.74
C GLY A 58 -13.72 2.00 8.89
N GLU A 59 -12.68 2.57 9.52
CA GLU A 59 -12.58 4.03 9.74
C GLU A 59 -12.60 4.84 8.43
N PHE A 60 -12.28 4.18 7.31
CA PHE A 60 -12.20 4.79 5.99
C PHE A 60 -13.34 4.39 5.04
N ASP A 61 -14.29 3.55 5.47
CA ASP A 61 -15.34 3.02 4.59
C ASP A 61 -16.33 4.10 4.13
N GLY A 62 -16.40 5.22 4.85
CA GLY A 62 -17.19 6.39 4.50
C GLY A 62 -16.45 7.43 3.64
N LEU A 63 -15.19 7.20 3.28
CA LEU A 63 -14.45 8.06 2.36
C LEU A 63 -14.92 7.76 0.93
N THR A 64 -15.86 8.56 0.44
CA THR A 64 -16.22 8.61 -0.98
C THR A 64 -15.63 9.87 -1.60
N GLU A 65 -15.09 9.74 -2.81
CA GLU A 65 -14.69 10.87 -3.68
C GLU A 65 -15.89 11.78 -4.04
#